data_AF-A0A928NRI6-F1
#
_entry.id   AF-A0A928NRI6-F1
#
_cell.length_a   1.000
_cell.length_b   1.000
_cell.length_c   1.000
_cell.angle_alpha   90.00
_cell.angle_beta   90.00
_cell.angle_gamma   90.00
#
_symmetry.space_group_name_H-M   'P 1'
#
loop_
_entity.id
_entity.type
_entity.pdbx_description
1 polymer ?
#
loop_
_entity_poly.entity_id
_entity_poly.type
_entity_poly.pdbx_seq_one_letter_code
_entity_poly.pdbx_strand_id
1 'polypeptide(L)'
;MKLGFKEYKNKVKGCFLGKNIGGTMGAPFEGKRGLIDLEYYTHDLSKGVLPNDDLDLQLIWLAAAQRFGKNVNADILAEYW
;
A
#
# COMPACT_ATOMS: atom_id res chain seq x y z
N MET A 1 7.55 -19.41 -15.01
CA MET A 1 8.61 -19.05 -14.04
C MET A 1 8.24 -19.63 -12.68
N LYS A 2 9.12 -20.38 -12.01
CA LYS A 2 8.94 -20.84 -10.62
C LYS A 2 9.90 -20.04 -9.73
N LEU A 3 9.38 -19.39 -8.68
CA LEU A 3 10.17 -18.58 -7.75
C LEU A 3 10.51 -19.38 -6.49
N GLY A 4 11.72 -19.21 -5.96
CA GLY A 4 12.05 -19.69 -4.63
C GLY A 4 11.33 -18.87 -3.54
N PHE A 5 11.04 -19.47 -2.39
CA PHE A 5 10.28 -18.80 -1.33
C PHE A 5 10.89 -17.47 -0.87
N LYS A 6 12.22 -17.40 -0.75
CA LYS A 6 12.94 -16.16 -0.40
C LYS A 6 12.69 -15.05 -1.42
N GLU A 7 12.73 -15.38 -2.70
CA GLU A 7 12.51 -14.42 -3.78
C GLU A 7 11.03 -13.99 -3.83
N TYR A 8 10.10 -14.95 -3.72
CA TYR A 8 8.68 -14.67 -3.62
C TYR A 8 8.37 -13.72 -2.45
N LYS A 9 8.85 -14.03 -1.24
CA LYS A 9 8.66 -13.19 -0.05
C LYS A 9 9.22 -11.78 -0.26
N ASN A 10 10.39 -11.67 -0.90
CA ASN A 10 10.99 -10.37 -1.19
C ASN A 10 10.11 -9.54 -2.14
N LYS A 11 9.59 -10.17 -3.20
CA LYS A 11 8.69 -9.52 -4.17
C LYS A 11 7.37 -9.09 -3.52
N VAL A 12 6.73 -9.96 -2.71
CA VAL A 12 5.50 -9.61 -1.98
C VAL A 12 5.73 -8.44 -1.03
N LYS A 13 6.83 -8.46 -0.27
CA LYS A 13 7.19 -7.33 0.61
C LYS A 13 7.44 -6.04 -0.19
N GLY A 14 8.11 -6.16 -1.34
CA GLY A 14 8.33 -5.05 -2.27
C GLY A 14 7.02 -4.46 -2.78
N CYS A 15 6.06 -5.29 -3.18
CA CYS A 15 4.73 -4.82 -3.60
C CYS A 15 4.00 -4.10 -2.45
N PHE A 16 4.03 -4.67 -1.24
CA PHE A 16 3.35 -4.09 -0.09
C PHE A 16 3.92 -2.70 0.26
N LEU A 17 5.25 -2.57 0.30
CA LEU A 17 5.92 -1.29 0.57
C LEU A 17 5.80 -0.31 -0.60
N GLY A 18 5.90 -0.80 -1.83
CA GLY A 18 5.82 0.00 -3.05
C GLY A 18 4.49 0.73 -3.19
N LYS A 19 3.38 0.11 -2.77
CA LYS A 19 2.07 0.77 -2.72
C LYS A 19 2.10 2.00 -1.79
N ASN A 20 2.62 1.85 -0.57
CA ASN A 20 2.73 2.97 0.37
C ASN A 20 3.67 4.08 -0.12
N ILE A 21 4.82 3.71 -0.68
CA ILE A 21 5.78 4.64 -1.31
C ILE A 21 5.07 5.46 -2.40
N GLY A 22 4.35 4.80 -3.29
CA GLY A 22 3.60 5.44 -4.37
C GLY A 22 2.47 6.34 -3.86
N GLY A 23 1.65 5.86 -2.91
CA GLY A 23 0.56 6.64 -2.31
C GLY A 23 1.07 7.89 -1.60
N THR A 24 2.15 7.76 -0.83
CA THR A 24 2.81 8.88 -0.14
C THR A 24 3.37 9.92 -1.12
N MET A 25 3.92 9.48 -2.26
CA MET A 25 4.43 10.38 -3.30
C MET A 25 3.30 11.06 -4.08
N GLY A 26 2.22 10.32 -4.35
CA GLY A 26 1.09 10.77 -5.18
C GLY A 26 0.08 11.65 -4.43
N ALA A 27 -0.10 11.45 -3.13
CA ALA A 27 -1.11 12.15 -2.32
C ALA A 27 -1.12 13.69 -2.48
N PRO A 28 0.03 14.41 -2.53
CA PRO A 28 0.04 15.85 -2.74
C PRO A 28 -0.50 16.32 -4.11
N PHE A 29 -0.62 15.39 -5.06
CA PHE A 29 -0.97 15.66 -6.45
C PHE A 29 -2.30 15.05 -6.87
N GLU A 30 -3.00 14.40 -5.94
CA GLU A 30 -4.32 13.85 -6.20
C GLU A 30 -5.28 14.94 -6.73
N GLY A 31 -6.01 14.62 -7.79
CA GLY A 31 -6.93 15.54 -8.46
C GLY A 31 -6.26 16.65 -9.30
N LYS A 32 -4.93 16.77 -9.29
CA LYS A 32 -4.19 17.74 -10.12
C LYS A 32 -3.89 17.14 -11.50
N ARG A 33 -4.15 17.90 -12.56
CA ARG A 33 -3.86 17.49 -13.95
C ARG A 33 -2.59 18.16 -14.43
N GLY A 34 -1.78 17.44 -15.20
CA GLY A 34 -0.56 17.94 -15.82
C GLY A 34 0.62 16.99 -15.67
N LEU A 35 1.73 17.34 -16.30
CA LEU A 35 3.01 16.67 -16.06
C LEU A 35 3.65 17.31 -14.82
N ILE A 36 4.09 16.47 -13.90
CA ILE A 36 4.73 16.89 -12.66
C ILE A 36 6.15 16.34 -12.70
N ASP A 37 7.13 17.24 -12.77
CA ASP A 37 8.53 16.88 -12.70
C ASP A 37 8.93 16.76 -11.22
N LEU A 38 9.36 15.58 -10.80
CA LEU A 38 9.66 15.25 -9.40
C LEU A 38 10.99 14.53 -9.31
N GLU A 39 11.90 15.08 -8.51
CA GLU A 39 13.14 14.38 -8.14
C GLU A 39 12.95 13.52 -6.88
N TYR A 40 12.09 13.95 -5.96
CA TYR A 40 11.84 13.26 -4.69
C TYR A 40 10.49 13.66 -4.05
N TYR A 41 10.22 13.17 -2.84
CA TYR A 41 9.03 13.54 -2.07
C TYR A 41 9.00 15.04 -1.75
N THR A 42 7.80 15.63 -1.80
CA THR A 42 7.59 17.07 -1.58
C THR A 42 7.24 17.46 -0.14
N HIS A 43 7.23 16.50 0.78
CA HIS A 43 7.00 16.72 2.21
C HIS A 43 8.21 16.26 3.02
N ASP A 44 8.28 16.74 4.26
CA ASP A 44 9.30 16.34 5.22
C ASP A 44 9.05 14.91 5.72
N LEU A 45 9.77 13.94 5.15
CA LEU A 45 9.67 12.53 5.50
C LEU A 45 10.02 12.23 6.97
N SER A 46 10.74 13.12 7.67
CA SER A 46 11.02 12.93 9.10
C SER A 46 9.75 12.99 9.96
N LYS A 47 8.67 13.57 9.41
CA LYS A 47 7.34 13.63 10.02
C LYS A 47 6.49 12.40 9.71
N GLY A 48 7.03 11.44 8.97
CA GLY A 48 6.34 10.21 8.57
C GLY A 48 5.74 10.29 7.16
N VAL A 49 5.05 9.21 6.80
CA VAL A 49 4.32 9.08 5.52
C VAL A 49 3.03 9.90 5.55
N LEU A 50 2.56 10.31 4.37
CA LEU A 50 1.30 11.03 4.27
C LEU A 50 0.11 10.07 4.44
N PRO A 51 -0.93 10.47 5.20
CA PRO A 51 -2.14 9.66 5.35
C PRO A 51 -2.88 9.55 4.02
N ASN A 52 -3.40 8.36 3.72
CA ASN A 52 -4.26 8.07 2.56
C ASN A 52 -5.06 6.79 2.83
N ASP A 53 -6.24 6.71 2.23
CA ASP A 53 -7.11 5.54 2.31
C ASP A 53 -6.45 4.29 1.73
N ASP A 54 -5.60 4.44 0.71
CA ASP A 54 -4.85 3.34 0.09
C ASP A 54 -4.05 2.48 1.08
N LEU A 55 -3.33 3.11 2.03
CA LEU A 55 -2.57 2.42 3.08
C LEU A 55 -3.51 1.88 4.17
N ASP A 56 -4.51 2.67 4.57
CA ASP A 56 -5.46 2.26 5.60
C ASP A 56 -6.18 0.97 5.19
N LEU A 57 -6.69 0.94 3.95
CA LEU A 57 -7.30 -0.23 3.32
C LEU A 57 -6.35 -1.44 3.25
N GLN A 58 -5.09 -1.18 2.93
CA GLN A 58 -4.07 -2.23 2.89
C GLN A 58 -3.82 -2.85 4.28
N LEU A 59 -3.85 -2.05 5.35
CA LEU A 59 -3.66 -2.49 6.72
C LEU A 59 -4.88 -3.26 7.25
N ILE A 60 -6.10 -2.77 7.02
CA ILE A 60 -7.32 -3.48 7.45
C ILE A 60 -7.47 -4.83 6.73
N TRP A 61 -7.13 -4.91 5.44
CA TRP A 61 -7.19 -6.17 4.70
C TRP A 61 -6.09 -7.14 5.13
N LEU A 62 -4.90 -6.63 5.48
CA LEU A 62 -3.87 -7.45 6.11
C LEU A 62 -4.36 -8.00 7.46
N ALA A 63 -5.04 -7.19 8.27
CA ALA A 63 -5.61 -7.63 9.54
C ALA A 63 -6.70 -8.69 9.34
N ALA A 64 -7.58 -8.52 8.34
CA ALA A 64 -8.56 -9.53 7.96
C ALA A 64 -7.88 -10.84 7.52
N ALA A 65 -6.86 -10.77 6.66
CA ALA A 65 -6.10 -11.94 6.22
C ALA A 65 -5.37 -12.64 7.38
N GLN A 66 -4.82 -11.91 8.33
CA GLN A 66 -4.20 -12.49 9.52
C GLN A 66 -5.21 -13.18 10.44
N ARG A 67 -6.42 -12.62 10.58
CA ARG A 67 -7.46 -13.16 11.46
C ARG A 67 -8.20 -14.34 10.87
N PHE A 68 -8.53 -14.29 9.58
CA PHE A 68 -9.40 -15.28 8.92
C PHE A 68 -8.64 -16.21 7.96
N GLY A 69 -7.39 -15.90 7.62
CA GLY A 69 -6.55 -16.72 6.76
C GLY A 69 -7.21 -17.00 5.41
N LYS A 70 -7.28 -18.28 5.03
CA LYS A 70 -7.93 -18.72 3.79
C LYS A 70 -9.45 -18.53 3.74
N ASN A 71 -10.07 -18.18 4.88
CA ASN A 71 -11.52 -17.99 4.97
C ASN A 71 -11.94 -16.53 4.72
N VAL A 72 -11.00 -15.62 4.42
CA VAL A 72 -11.34 -14.25 3.98
C VAL A 72 -12.27 -14.33 2.78
N ASN A 73 -13.35 -13.55 2.82
CA ASN A 73 -14.34 -13.41 1.77
C ASN A 73 -14.80 -11.96 1.68
N ALA A 74 -15.67 -11.65 0.71
CA ALA A 74 -16.17 -10.30 0.49
C ALA A 74 -16.95 -9.74 1.69
N ASP A 75 -17.76 -10.57 2.36
CA ASP A 75 -18.54 -10.14 3.52
C ASP A 75 -17.63 -9.69 4.67
N ILE A 76 -16.56 -10.45 4.96
CA ILE A 76 -15.55 -10.09 5.96
C ILE A 76 -14.82 -8.81 5.58
N LEU A 77 -14.43 -8.66 4.31
CA LEU A 77 -13.73 -7.45 3.86
C LEU A 77 -14.63 -6.21 3.93
N ALA A 78 -15.94 -6.37 3.72
CA ALA A 78 -16.92 -5.30 3.84
C ALA A 78 -17.09 -4.81 5.28
N GLU A 79 -17.02 -5.70 6.29
CA GLU A 79 -17.06 -5.32 7.70
C GLU A 79 -15.80 -4.56 8.16
N TYR A 80 -14.70 -4.69 7.43
CA TYR A 80 -13.44 -4.00 7.72
C TYR A 80 -13.34 -2.64 7.03
N TRP A 81 -14.09 -2.43 5.94
CA TRP A 81 -14.13 -1.19 5.15
C TRP A 81 -14.90 -0.09 5.87
#